data_AF-A0A0F8WBN5-F1
#
_entry.id   AF-A0A0F8WBN5-F1
#
_cell.length_a   1.000
_cell.length_b   1.000
_cell.length_c   1.000
_cell.angle_alpha   90.00
_cell.angle_beta   90.00
_cell.angle_gamma   90.00
#
_symmetry.space_group_name_H-M   'P 1'
#
loop_
_entity.id
_entity.type
_entity.pdbx_description
1 polymer ?
#
loop_
_entity_poly.entity_id
_entity_poly.type
_entity_poly.pdbx_seq_one_letter_code
_entity_poly.pdbx_strand_id
1 'polypeptide(L)'
;SGGNVPLGGGTSHQKKYEIEDSPDVLFQDLTDWSVVESNGMPDYRYNDRACQRALADNEAPTYEFLVANGVEFVDKAPDVRGSHAVGISAPREYHTIWGEGPSLESPSGSGGTALIRPLEASAREKGVQFLLNYHMDEIFREEPTSGRILGIKASYTPTILPGETTPLKSFRSEGNIEMDAETVTVKANKAVIIGTGGSTGNVNFRRIFDPRLTEEFQLGGDPYSPQDASGELAAMAIEASLWGTANQTQEKNGFFRKRNLIGSQYLYVSWKPESPIFPLVRATGIRVGDWHNMICVNQVGKRFYDETVGNWPGGSKHGFLDPYIHGDWRNPRRITYNPPNCLDAALA
;
A
#
# COMPACT_ATOMS: atom_id res chain seq x y z
N SER A 1 -2.85 -7.14 0.73
CA SER A 1 -2.68 -6.57 2.08
C SER A 1 -2.59 -7.68 3.10
N GLY A 2 -1.80 -7.51 4.16
CA GLY A 2 -1.65 -8.47 5.26
C GLY A 2 -2.80 -8.48 6.28
N GLY A 3 -3.76 -7.56 6.17
CA GLY A 3 -4.85 -7.40 7.14
C GLY A 3 -4.52 -6.44 8.29
N ASN A 4 -3.46 -5.65 8.14
CA ASN A 4 -3.08 -4.60 9.07
C ASN A 4 -3.79 -3.29 8.66
N VAL A 5 -4.52 -2.67 9.57
CA VAL A 5 -5.34 -1.50 9.30
C VAL A 5 -5.05 -0.46 10.40
N PRO A 6 -4.22 0.57 10.14
CA PRO A 6 -4.00 1.62 11.13
C PRO A 6 -5.14 2.64 11.11
N LEU A 7 -5.87 2.78 12.23
CA LEU A 7 -6.92 3.79 12.42
C LEU A 7 -6.88 4.34 13.87
N GLY A 8 -6.37 5.54 14.03
CA GLY A 8 -6.34 6.25 15.30
C GLY A 8 -7.52 7.18 15.50
N GLY A 9 -7.30 8.17 16.36
CA GLY A 9 -8.25 9.25 16.58
C GLY A 9 -9.33 8.93 17.62
N GLY A 10 -9.18 7.88 18.43
CA GLY A 10 -10.12 7.55 19.50
C GLY A 10 -11.33 6.74 19.01
N THR A 11 -11.08 5.65 18.28
CA THR A 11 -12.11 4.71 17.80
C THR A 11 -12.90 4.10 18.97
N SER A 12 -14.10 3.54 18.72
CA SER A 12 -14.82 2.79 19.76
C SER A 12 -14.01 1.64 20.34
N HIS A 13 -13.14 1.03 19.52
CA HIS A 13 -12.29 -0.08 19.91
C HIS A 13 -11.06 0.36 20.73
N GLN A 14 -10.45 1.51 20.43
CA GLN A 14 -9.44 2.11 21.32
C GLN A 14 -10.03 2.38 22.72
N LYS A 15 -11.26 2.91 22.78
CA LYS A 15 -11.97 3.17 24.05
C LYS A 15 -12.26 1.88 24.83
N LYS A 16 -12.64 0.79 24.14
CA LYS A 16 -12.84 -0.53 24.76
C LYS A 16 -11.60 -1.02 25.53
N TYR A 17 -10.41 -0.68 25.05
CA TYR A 17 -9.12 -1.06 25.64
C TYR A 17 -8.45 0.07 26.43
N GLU A 18 -9.18 1.14 26.77
CA GLU A 18 -8.67 2.26 27.57
C GLU A 18 -7.45 2.95 26.94
N ILE A 19 -7.37 2.96 25.60
CA ILE A 19 -6.30 3.65 24.85
C ILE A 19 -6.74 5.10 24.61
N GLU A 20 -6.04 6.03 25.25
CA GLU A 20 -6.23 7.46 25.04
C GLU A 20 -5.66 7.88 23.68
N ASP A 21 -6.54 8.35 22.79
CA ASP A 21 -6.19 8.90 21.50
C ASP A 21 -7.29 9.89 21.06
N SER A 22 -6.96 10.78 20.13
CA SER A 22 -7.91 11.74 19.58
C SER A 22 -7.45 12.23 18.20
N PRO A 23 -8.34 12.81 17.39
CA PRO A 23 -7.93 13.40 16.10
C PRO A 23 -6.83 14.45 16.27
N ASP A 24 -6.83 15.20 17.38
CA ASP A 24 -5.81 16.20 17.66
C ASP A 24 -4.44 15.58 17.99
N VAL A 25 -4.43 14.51 18.79
CA VAL A 25 -3.20 13.76 19.11
C VAL A 25 -2.62 13.09 17.87
N LEU A 26 -3.47 12.46 17.05
CA LEU A 26 -3.06 11.86 15.78
C LEU A 26 -2.50 12.93 14.82
N PHE A 27 -3.18 14.06 14.67
CA PHE A 27 -2.70 15.16 13.83
C PHE A 27 -1.35 15.75 14.32
N GLN A 28 -1.18 15.88 15.64
CA GLN A 28 0.08 16.31 16.24
C GLN A 28 1.21 15.35 15.87
N ASP A 29 0.99 14.04 16.02
CA ASP A 29 1.98 13.03 15.65
C ASP A 29 2.36 13.12 14.16
N LEU A 30 1.35 13.10 13.27
CA LEU A 30 1.53 13.02 11.81
C LEU A 30 2.08 14.30 11.19
N THR A 31 2.32 15.34 11.98
CA THR A 31 2.93 16.60 11.56
C THR A 31 4.11 17.03 12.44
N ASP A 32 4.63 16.12 13.28
CA ASP A 32 5.74 16.43 14.18
C ASP A 32 7.09 16.44 13.43
N TRP A 33 7.67 17.63 13.30
CA TRP A 33 8.95 17.85 12.64
C TRP A 33 10.16 17.23 13.37
N SER A 34 9.99 16.96 14.68
CA SER A 34 11.05 16.50 15.59
C SER A 34 11.22 14.98 15.59
N VAL A 35 10.30 14.23 14.99
CA VAL A 35 10.41 12.78 14.82
C VAL A 35 11.22 12.47 13.56
N VAL A 36 12.37 11.81 13.77
CA VAL A 36 13.26 11.34 12.70
C VAL A 36 13.53 9.85 12.89
N GLU A 37 13.87 9.15 11.83
CA GLU A 37 14.21 7.72 11.86
C GLU A 37 15.67 7.48 12.27
N SER A 38 16.07 6.21 12.46
CA SER A 38 17.45 5.85 12.83
C SER A 38 18.49 6.22 11.76
N ASN A 39 18.08 6.46 10.51
CA ASN A 39 18.93 7.01 9.45
C ASN A 39 18.82 8.54 9.31
N GLY A 40 18.12 9.22 10.22
CA GLY A 40 17.96 10.67 10.22
C GLY A 40 16.86 11.21 9.28
N MET A 41 16.15 10.34 8.56
CA MET A 41 15.05 10.76 7.68
C MET A 41 13.88 11.28 8.52
N PRO A 42 13.30 12.45 8.20
CA PRO A 42 12.16 12.96 8.95
C PRO A 42 10.89 12.21 8.56
N ASP A 43 10.19 11.66 9.54
CA ASP A 43 9.05 10.79 9.25
C ASP A 43 7.80 11.59 8.83
N TYR A 44 7.54 12.71 9.51
CA TYR A 44 6.31 13.48 9.35
C TYR A 44 6.50 14.92 8.84
N ARG A 45 7.75 15.41 8.73
CA ARG A 45 8.07 16.83 8.48
C ARG A 45 7.48 17.38 7.18
N TYR A 46 7.39 16.56 6.14
CA TYR A 46 6.95 16.97 4.81
C TYR A 46 5.50 16.61 4.49
N ASN A 47 4.75 16.11 5.48
CA ASN A 47 3.34 15.84 5.32
C ASN A 47 2.55 17.14 5.14
N ASP A 48 1.63 17.15 4.17
CA ASP A 48 0.67 18.26 4.03
C ASP A 48 -0.26 18.29 5.23
N ARG A 49 -0.24 19.39 6.00
CA ARG A 49 -1.01 19.51 7.24
C ARG A 49 -2.52 19.45 7.01
N ALA A 50 -3.03 19.96 5.89
CA ALA A 50 -4.47 19.91 5.62
C ALA A 50 -4.90 18.47 5.32
N CYS A 51 -4.11 17.72 4.55
CA CYS A 51 -4.33 16.30 4.33
C CYS A 51 -4.25 15.49 5.64
N GLN A 52 -3.25 15.75 6.50
CA GLN A 52 -3.14 15.04 7.78
C GLN A 52 -4.27 15.39 8.75
N ARG A 53 -4.76 16.64 8.74
CA ARG A 53 -5.94 17.03 9.52
C ARG A 53 -7.17 16.27 9.06
N ALA A 54 -7.43 16.28 7.74
CA ALA A 54 -8.56 15.56 7.16
C ALA A 54 -8.49 14.06 7.45
N LEU A 55 -7.30 13.46 7.35
CA LEU A 55 -7.08 12.06 7.72
C LEU A 55 -7.40 11.84 9.21
N ALA A 56 -6.83 12.63 10.11
CA ALA A 56 -7.01 12.45 11.54
C ALA A 56 -8.48 12.61 11.99
N ASP A 57 -9.23 13.52 11.36
CA ASP A 57 -10.67 13.69 11.57
C ASP A 57 -11.50 12.49 11.14
N ASN A 58 -11.03 11.72 10.16
CA ASN A 58 -11.82 10.69 9.49
C ASN A 58 -11.39 9.25 9.85
N GLU A 59 -10.25 9.01 10.49
CA GLU A 59 -9.83 7.65 10.84
C GLU A 59 -10.80 6.95 11.80
N ALA A 60 -11.23 7.61 12.87
CA ALA A 60 -12.20 7.02 13.80
C ALA A 60 -13.58 6.78 13.16
N PRO A 61 -14.20 7.74 12.44
CA PRO A 61 -15.38 7.46 11.64
C PRO A 61 -15.20 6.34 10.60
N THR A 62 -14.00 6.21 10.02
CA THR A 62 -13.69 5.13 9.07
C THR A 62 -13.71 3.77 9.75
N TYR A 63 -13.19 3.65 10.98
CA TYR A 63 -13.30 2.40 11.75
C TYR A 63 -14.76 1.97 11.90
N GLU A 64 -15.64 2.89 12.32
CA GLU A 64 -17.07 2.60 12.49
C GLU A 64 -17.74 2.24 11.17
N PHE A 65 -17.37 2.93 10.08
CA PHE A 65 -17.84 2.60 8.74
C PHE A 65 -17.44 1.18 8.35
N LEU A 66 -16.18 0.77 8.57
CA LEU A 66 -15.72 -0.58 8.23
C LEU A 66 -16.54 -1.65 8.99
N VAL A 67 -16.71 -1.48 10.31
CA VAL A 67 -17.52 -2.40 11.13
C VAL A 67 -18.98 -2.45 10.66
N ALA A 68 -19.59 -1.30 10.38
CA ALA A 68 -20.96 -1.22 9.88
C ALA A 68 -21.15 -1.86 8.50
N ASN A 69 -20.07 -2.06 7.73
CA ASN A 69 -20.06 -2.75 6.45
C ASN A 69 -19.52 -4.19 6.56
N GLY A 70 -19.53 -4.77 7.76
CA GLY A 70 -19.25 -6.19 8.00
C GLY A 70 -17.77 -6.55 8.13
N VAL A 71 -16.87 -5.58 8.27
CA VAL A 71 -15.47 -5.87 8.57
C VAL A 71 -15.35 -6.32 10.02
N GLU A 72 -14.77 -7.50 10.22
CA GLU A 72 -14.50 -8.06 11.54
C GLU A 72 -13.03 -7.89 11.91
N PHE A 73 -12.77 -7.04 12.90
CA PHE A 73 -11.45 -6.90 13.50
C PHE A 73 -11.24 -7.90 14.63
N VAL A 74 -10.01 -8.39 14.77
CA VAL A 74 -9.61 -9.26 15.89
C VAL A 74 -9.86 -8.53 17.20
N ASP A 75 -10.53 -9.21 18.14
CA ASP A 75 -10.82 -8.66 19.45
C ASP A 75 -9.59 -8.65 20.38
N LYS A 76 -8.68 -7.72 20.12
CA LYS A 76 -7.52 -7.41 20.95
C LYS A 76 -7.26 -5.91 20.97
N ALA A 77 -6.49 -5.45 21.96
CA ALA A 77 -5.99 -4.08 21.98
C ALA A 77 -5.20 -3.79 20.67
N PRO A 78 -5.42 -2.62 20.04
CA PRO A 78 -4.58 -2.15 18.95
C PRO A 78 -3.10 -2.23 19.28
N ASP A 79 -2.28 -2.61 18.30
CA ASP A 79 -0.83 -2.72 18.48
C ASP A 79 -0.07 -1.88 17.43
N VAL A 80 1.19 -2.23 17.18
CA VAL A 80 2.09 -1.56 16.22
C VAL A 80 2.88 -2.55 15.36
N ARG A 81 2.42 -3.81 15.24
CA ARG A 81 3.21 -4.90 14.64
C ARG A 81 3.46 -4.73 13.15
N GLY A 82 2.46 -4.31 12.39
CA GLY A 82 2.53 -4.02 10.96
C GLY A 82 2.55 -2.53 10.61
N SER A 83 2.53 -1.66 11.62
CA SER A 83 2.40 -0.21 11.48
C SER A 83 3.66 0.44 10.95
N HIS A 84 3.46 1.37 10.01
CA HIS A 84 4.50 2.15 9.36
C HIS A 84 4.10 3.63 9.42
N ALA A 85 4.83 4.45 10.18
CA ALA A 85 4.60 5.89 10.29
C ALA A 85 3.13 6.27 10.59
N VAL A 86 2.56 5.66 11.64
CA VAL A 86 1.14 5.82 12.05
C VAL A 86 0.98 6.75 13.25
N GLY A 87 2.00 7.57 13.52
CA GLY A 87 2.14 8.38 14.73
C GLY A 87 2.64 7.60 15.95
N ILE A 88 3.08 8.34 16.96
CA ILE A 88 3.92 7.84 18.07
C ILE A 88 3.22 7.88 19.44
N SER A 89 2.14 8.65 19.58
CA SER A 89 1.52 8.86 20.90
C SER A 89 0.65 7.68 21.36
N ALA A 90 0.05 6.91 20.44
CA ALA A 90 -0.83 5.79 20.78
C ALA A 90 -0.70 4.63 19.78
N PRO A 91 -0.96 3.37 20.21
CA PRO A 91 -1.09 2.24 19.29
C PRO A 91 -2.41 2.34 18.50
N ARG A 92 -2.35 2.04 17.19
CA ARG A 92 -3.43 2.33 16.24
C ARG A 92 -3.73 1.21 15.26
N GLU A 93 -3.09 0.05 15.40
CA GLU A 93 -3.22 -1.02 14.41
C GLU A 93 -4.24 -2.09 14.78
N TYR A 94 -5.27 -2.22 13.94
CA TYR A 94 -6.21 -3.33 13.98
C TYR A 94 -5.82 -4.39 12.96
N HIS A 95 -6.36 -5.59 13.18
CA HIS A 95 -6.00 -6.77 12.41
C HIS A 95 -7.27 -7.45 11.91
N THR A 96 -7.29 -7.81 10.63
CA THR A 96 -8.27 -8.72 10.03
C THR A 96 -7.58 -10.05 9.70
N ILE A 97 -8.24 -11.17 9.95
CA ILE A 97 -7.68 -12.52 9.73
C ILE A 97 -8.45 -13.23 8.63
N TRP A 98 -7.71 -13.84 7.70
CA TRP A 98 -8.27 -14.76 6.71
C TRP A 98 -7.77 -16.17 7.02
N GLY A 99 -8.69 -17.07 7.37
CA GLY A 99 -8.37 -18.43 7.82
C GLY A 99 -8.39 -19.50 6.70
N GLU A 100 -8.92 -19.18 5.52
CA GLU A 100 -9.23 -20.18 4.50
C GLU A 100 -8.07 -20.44 3.51
N GLY A 101 -6.97 -19.70 3.65
CA GLY A 101 -5.83 -19.80 2.76
C GLY A 101 -6.10 -19.29 1.34
N PRO A 102 -5.18 -19.55 0.39
CA PRO A 102 -5.29 -19.08 -0.98
C PRO A 102 -6.42 -19.76 -1.76
N SER A 103 -7.20 -18.97 -2.50
CA SER A 103 -8.34 -19.43 -3.29
C SER A 103 -8.71 -18.40 -4.38
N LEU A 104 -9.76 -18.67 -5.15
CA LEU A 104 -10.32 -17.67 -6.08
C LEU A 104 -10.80 -16.40 -5.33
N GLU A 105 -11.35 -16.57 -4.13
CA GLU A 105 -11.79 -15.46 -3.27
C GLU A 105 -10.61 -14.66 -2.69
N SER A 106 -9.56 -15.38 -2.27
CA SER A 106 -8.33 -14.82 -1.71
C SER A 106 -7.11 -15.32 -2.46
N PRO A 107 -6.69 -14.70 -3.57
CA PRO A 107 -5.58 -15.23 -4.36
C PRO A 107 -4.27 -15.38 -3.58
N SER A 108 -4.06 -14.57 -2.53
CA SER A 108 -2.87 -14.64 -1.67
C SER A 108 -3.11 -15.30 -0.32
N GLY A 109 -4.37 -15.64 0.02
CA GLY A 109 -4.74 -16.19 1.34
C GLY A 109 -4.47 -15.25 2.52
N SER A 110 -4.35 -13.94 2.30
CA SER A 110 -3.90 -12.98 3.31
C SER A 110 -5.06 -12.22 3.96
N GLY A 111 -4.82 -11.69 5.17
CA GLY A 111 -5.84 -11.01 6.00
C GLY A 111 -6.55 -9.84 5.34
N GLY A 112 -5.95 -9.20 4.32
CA GLY A 112 -6.61 -8.16 3.53
C GLY A 112 -7.89 -8.61 2.83
N THR A 113 -8.08 -9.91 2.60
CA THR A 113 -9.34 -10.45 2.08
C THR A 113 -10.49 -10.21 3.06
N ALA A 114 -10.26 -10.44 4.35
CA ALA A 114 -11.27 -10.20 5.39
C ALA A 114 -11.60 -8.71 5.60
N LEU A 115 -10.77 -7.80 5.07
CA LEU A 115 -11.10 -6.38 4.97
C LEU A 115 -11.93 -6.06 3.73
N ILE A 116 -11.51 -6.54 2.55
CA ILE A 116 -12.10 -6.10 1.27
C ILE A 116 -13.39 -6.84 0.92
N ARG A 117 -13.54 -8.13 1.25
CA ARG A 117 -14.73 -8.91 0.86
C ARG A 117 -16.02 -8.43 1.52
N PRO A 118 -16.05 -8.04 2.81
CA PRO A 118 -17.24 -7.42 3.39
C PRO A 118 -17.63 -6.10 2.72
N LEU A 119 -16.63 -5.27 2.38
CA LEU A 119 -16.87 -4.01 1.68
C LEU A 119 -17.43 -4.24 0.26
N GLU A 120 -16.89 -5.22 -0.46
CA GLU A 120 -17.45 -5.64 -1.75
C GLU A 120 -18.91 -6.12 -1.59
N ALA A 121 -19.19 -6.97 -0.59
CA ALA A 121 -20.53 -7.46 -0.32
C ALA A 121 -21.51 -6.30 -0.07
N SER A 122 -21.15 -5.37 0.81
CA SER A 122 -22.00 -4.22 1.12
C SER A 122 -22.19 -3.29 -0.08
N ALA A 123 -21.14 -3.08 -0.89
CA ALA A 123 -21.24 -2.30 -2.12
C ALA A 123 -22.21 -2.93 -3.12
N ARG A 124 -22.11 -4.25 -3.34
CA ARG A 124 -23.02 -5.01 -4.22
C ARG A 124 -24.46 -4.95 -3.73
N GLU A 125 -24.70 -5.12 -2.42
CA GLU A 125 -26.02 -4.99 -1.81
C GLU A 125 -26.64 -3.59 -2.01
N LYS A 126 -25.80 -2.55 -1.97
CA LYS A 126 -26.19 -1.15 -2.24
C LYS A 126 -26.35 -0.84 -3.73
N GLY A 127 -26.19 -1.82 -4.62
CA GLY A 127 -26.38 -1.67 -6.06
C GLY A 127 -25.20 -1.05 -6.80
N VAL A 128 -23.99 -1.06 -6.21
CA VAL A 128 -22.77 -0.68 -6.93
C VAL A 128 -22.53 -1.68 -8.07
N GLN A 129 -22.28 -1.16 -9.27
CA GLN A 129 -21.98 -1.97 -10.44
C GLN A 129 -20.47 -2.03 -10.68
N PHE A 130 -19.98 -3.19 -11.11
CA PHE A 130 -18.55 -3.44 -11.32
C PHE A 130 -18.26 -3.75 -12.77
N LEU A 131 -17.36 -2.98 -13.38
CA LEU A 131 -16.79 -3.30 -14.68
C LEU A 131 -15.37 -3.83 -14.50
N LEU A 132 -15.19 -5.14 -14.63
CA LEU A 132 -13.92 -5.82 -14.40
C LEU A 132 -13.19 -6.07 -15.73
N ASN A 133 -11.89 -6.33 -15.68
CA ASN A 133 -11.02 -6.52 -16.87
C ASN A 133 -10.90 -5.28 -17.76
N TYR A 134 -11.11 -4.09 -17.20
CA TYR A 134 -10.89 -2.82 -17.91
C TYR A 134 -9.80 -2.00 -17.21
N HIS A 135 -8.83 -1.55 -18.00
CA HIS A 135 -7.81 -0.60 -17.59
C HIS A 135 -8.28 0.82 -17.88
N MET A 136 -8.15 1.75 -16.93
CA MET A 136 -8.52 3.16 -17.13
C MET A 136 -7.40 3.88 -17.89
N ASP A 137 -7.70 4.48 -19.03
CA ASP A 137 -6.69 5.08 -19.91
C ASP A 137 -6.67 6.61 -19.83
N GLU A 138 -7.84 7.24 -19.89
CA GLU A 138 -7.96 8.68 -20.10
C GLU A 138 -9.10 9.27 -19.27
N ILE A 139 -8.93 10.53 -18.84
CA ILE A 139 -9.99 11.33 -18.23
C ILE A 139 -10.44 12.38 -19.23
N PHE A 140 -11.75 12.45 -19.49
CA PHE A 140 -12.33 13.48 -20.35
C PHE A 140 -12.66 14.73 -19.55
N ARG A 141 -12.28 15.87 -20.11
CA ARG A 141 -12.55 17.22 -19.58
C ARG A 141 -13.19 18.08 -20.66
N GLU A 142 -13.99 19.07 -20.27
CA GLU A 142 -14.64 20.01 -21.21
C GLU A 142 -13.62 20.70 -22.14
N GLU A 143 -12.52 21.19 -21.58
CA GLU A 143 -11.40 21.77 -22.32
C GLU A 143 -10.08 21.15 -21.82
N PRO A 144 -9.00 21.15 -22.62
CA PRO A 144 -7.74 20.52 -22.22
C PRO A 144 -7.18 21.03 -20.88
N THR A 145 -7.34 22.32 -20.60
CA THR A 145 -6.73 23.00 -19.44
C THR A 145 -7.75 23.56 -18.45
N SER A 146 -9.05 23.45 -18.73
CA SER A 146 -10.10 24.06 -17.90
C SER A 146 -11.44 23.33 -17.98
N GLY A 147 -12.38 23.69 -17.10
CA GLY A 147 -13.72 23.09 -17.09
C GLY A 147 -13.81 21.78 -16.30
N ARG A 148 -15.01 21.18 -16.35
CA ARG A 148 -15.39 20.00 -15.55
C ARG A 148 -14.91 18.70 -16.19
N ILE A 149 -14.75 17.69 -15.33
CA ILE A 149 -14.58 16.30 -15.78
C ILE A 149 -15.91 15.77 -16.31
N LEU A 150 -15.85 15.13 -17.47
CA LEU A 150 -16.99 14.60 -18.20
C LEU A 150 -17.11 13.08 -18.10
N GLY A 151 -16.02 12.38 -17.80
CA GLY A 151 -15.99 10.92 -17.79
C GLY A 151 -14.59 10.36 -17.94
N ILE A 152 -14.54 9.06 -18.25
CA ILE A 152 -13.29 8.33 -18.50
C ILE A 152 -13.40 7.47 -19.76
N LYS A 153 -12.24 7.09 -20.30
CA LYS A 153 -12.08 5.99 -21.26
C LYS A 153 -11.36 4.83 -20.57
N ALA A 154 -11.76 3.62 -20.91
CA ALA A 154 -11.11 2.41 -20.46
C ALA A 154 -11.02 1.37 -21.58
N SER A 155 -9.96 0.57 -21.57
CA SER A 155 -9.70 -0.49 -22.55
C SER A 155 -9.80 -1.86 -21.92
N TYR A 156 -10.31 -2.84 -22.68
CA TYR A 156 -10.49 -4.21 -22.20
C TYR A 156 -9.15 -4.94 -22.16
N THR A 157 -8.71 -5.30 -20.96
CA THR A 157 -7.42 -5.93 -20.67
C THR A 157 -7.60 -7.16 -19.76
N PRO A 158 -8.29 -8.22 -20.21
CA PRO A 158 -8.52 -9.40 -19.41
C PRO A 158 -7.23 -10.16 -19.15
N THR A 159 -7.15 -10.79 -17.98
CA THR A 159 -6.08 -11.75 -17.70
C THR A 159 -6.43 -13.11 -18.31
N ILE A 160 -5.62 -13.60 -19.24
CA ILE A 160 -5.70 -14.96 -19.80
C ILE A 160 -4.57 -15.78 -19.19
N LEU A 161 -4.90 -16.88 -18.51
CA LEU A 161 -3.89 -17.75 -17.92
C LEU A 161 -3.16 -18.58 -19.00
N PRO A 162 -1.89 -18.99 -18.78
CA PRO A 162 -1.18 -19.84 -19.72
C PRO A 162 -1.93 -21.14 -20.01
N GLY A 163 -2.18 -21.40 -21.30
CA GLY A 163 -2.93 -22.57 -21.76
C GLY A 163 -4.45 -22.38 -21.85
N GLU A 164 -4.97 -21.27 -21.34
CA GLU A 164 -6.40 -20.94 -21.42
C GLU A 164 -6.71 -20.07 -22.64
N THR A 165 -7.95 -20.13 -23.11
CA THR A 165 -8.47 -19.28 -24.20
C THR A 165 -9.55 -18.29 -23.74
N THR A 166 -9.90 -18.32 -22.45
CA THR A 166 -10.94 -17.47 -21.87
C THR A 166 -10.41 -16.65 -20.69
N PRO A 167 -10.96 -15.44 -20.43
CA PRO A 167 -10.61 -14.61 -19.29
C PRO A 167 -10.73 -15.32 -17.94
N LEU A 168 -9.78 -15.06 -17.04
CA LEU A 168 -9.89 -15.40 -15.63
C LEU A 168 -11.14 -14.72 -15.05
N LYS A 169 -12.04 -15.54 -14.50
CA LYS A 169 -13.31 -15.06 -13.95
C LYS A 169 -13.13 -14.51 -12.54
N SER A 170 -13.97 -13.54 -12.19
CA SER A 170 -14.07 -13.03 -10.83
C SER A 170 -14.69 -14.08 -9.89
N PHE A 171 -14.36 -14.00 -8.60
CA PHE A 171 -14.96 -14.84 -7.57
C PHE A 171 -16.49 -14.63 -7.46
N ARG A 172 -16.95 -13.38 -7.57
CA ARG A 172 -18.35 -12.96 -7.53
C ARG A 172 -18.75 -12.31 -8.86
N SER A 173 -20.02 -12.42 -9.23
CA SER A 173 -20.55 -11.87 -10.50
C SER A 173 -21.79 -11.00 -10.33
N GLU A 174 -22.44 -11.05 -9.17
CA GLU A 174 -23.65 -10.30 -8.89
C GLU A 174 -23.40 -8.77 -8.90
N GLY A 175 -24.01 -8.07 -9.85
CA GLY A 175 -23.77 -6.63 -10.06
C GLY A 175 -22.56 -6.32 -10.97
N ASN A 176 -21.92 -7.33 -11.56
CA ASN A 176 -20.96 -7.10 -12.64
C ASN A 176 -21.69 -6.67 -13.91
N ILE A 177 -21.04 -5.81 -14.69
CA ILE A 177 -21.44 -5.47 -16.05
C ILE A 177 -20.70 -6.42 -16.99
N GLU A 178 -21.44 -7.30 -17.67
CA GLU A 178 -20.88 -8.21 -18.66
C GLU A 178 -20.58 -7.46 -19.97
N MET A 179 -19.31 -7.36 -20.32
CA MET A 179 -18.84 -6.62 -21.49
C MET A 179 -17.43 -7.08 -21.90
N ASP A 180 -17.15 -7.07 -23.20
CA ASP A 180 -15.87 -7.42 -23.82
C ASP A 180 -15.47 -6.46 -24.95
N ALA A 181 -16.17 -5.32 -25.08
CA ALA A 181 -15.84 -4.29 -26.04
C ALA A 181 -14.42 -3.77 -25.79
N GLU A 182 -13.59 -3.73 -26.83
CA GLU A 182 -12.17 -3.35 -26.76
C GLU A 182 -11.94 -2.02 -26.03
N THR A 183 -12.85 -1.05 -26.20
CA THR A 183 -12.81 0.24 -25.52
C THR A 183 -14.21 0.64 -25.08
N VAL A 184 -14.30 1.31 -23.93
CA VAL A 184 -15.51 1.96 -23.44
C VAL A 184 -15.27 3.39 -23.00
N THR A 185 -16.33 4.19 -23.09
CA THR A 185 -16.36 5.52 -22.49
C THR A 185 -17.50 5.58 -21.48
N VAL A 186 -17.21 6.08 -20.29
CA VAL A 186 -18.18 6.22 -19.21
C VAL A 186 -18.37 7.69 -18.92
N LYS A 187 -19.56 8.21 -19.25
CA LYS A 187 -19.94 9.58 -18.92
C LYS A 187 -20.23 9.69 -17.42
N ALA A 188 -19.52 10.59 -16.75
CA ALA A 188 -19.76 10.92 -15.35
C ALA A 188 -20.65 12.16 -15.25
N ASN A 189 -21.87 12.00 -14.74
CA ASN A 189 -22.81 13.13 -14.61
C ASN A 189 -22.47 14.06 -13.43
N LYS A 190 -21.69 13.59 -12.46
CA LYS A 190 -21.37 14.35 -11.23
C LYS A 190 -19.88 14.48 -10.99
N ALA A 191 -19.20 13.34 -10.86
CA ALA A 191 -17.79 13.27 -10.51
C ALA A 191 -17.17 11.96 -10.98
N VAL A 192 -15.84 11.97 -11.07
CA VAL A 192 -14.98 10.79 -11.18
C VAL A 192 -14.12 10.74 -9.92
N ILE A 193 -13.98 9.56 -9.32
CA ILE A 193 -13.09 9.33 -8.17
C ILE A 193 -11.97 8.39 -8.65
N ILE A 194 -10.73 8.85 -8.55
CA ILE A 194 -9.56 8.07 -8.96
C ILE A 194 -9.04 7.29 -7.75
N GLY A 195 -9.09 5.96 -7.83
CA GLY A 195 -8.65 5.03 -6.79
C GLY A 195 -7.75 3.93 -7.35
N THR A 196 -6.80 4.30 -8.22
CA THR A 196 -5.99 3.37 -9.05
C THR A 196 -4.78 2.76 -8.34
N GLY A 197 -4.54 3.11 -7.07
CA GLY A 197 -3.34 2.70 -6.36
C GLY A 197 -2.16 3.64 -6.65
N GLY A 198 -0.96 3.09 -6.77
CA GLY A 198 0.27 3.87 -6.99
C GLY A 198 1.01 3.49 -8.27
N SER A 199 2.27 3.95 -8.35
CA SER A 199 3.07 3.97 -9.58
C SER A 199 4.30 3.05 -9.59
N THR A 200 4.43 2.12 -8.63
CA THR A 200 5.67 1.34 -8.44
C THR A 200 5.97 0.39 -9.61
N GLY A 201 4.96 -0.04 -10.38
CA GLY A 201 5.16 -0.87 -11.58
C GLY A 201 5.53 -0.10 -12.83
N ASN A 202 5.30 1.22 -12.85
CA ASN A 202 5.67 2.05 -13.98
C ASN A 202 7.13 2.52 -13.84
N VAL A 203 8.03 1.84 -14.57
CA VAL A 203 9.47 2.12 -14.53
C VAL A 203 9.80 3.57 -14.88
N ASN A 204 9.13 4.16 -15.87
CA ASN A 204 9.39 5.54 -16.25
C ASN A 204 8.89 6.52 -15.19
N PHE A 205 7.70 6.27 -14.63
CA PHE A 205 7.14 7.14 -13.60
C PHE A 205 7.95 7.11 -12.30
N ARG A 206 8.30 5.92 -11.79
CA ARG A 206 9.06 5.82 -10.53
C ARG A 206 10.47 6.44 -10.65
N ARG A 207 11.05 6.45 -11.85
CA ARG A 207 12.34 7.08 -12.14
C ARG A 207 12.30 8.60 -12.24
N ILE A 208 11.12 9.21 -12.26
CA ILE A 208 10.97 10.67 -12.04
C ILE A 208 11.49 11.03 -10.64
N PHE A 209 11.30 10.14 -9.66
CA PHE A 209 11.69 10.38 -8.27
C PHE A 209 13.06 9.78 -7.93
N ASP A 210 13.29 8.52 -8.26
CA ASP A 210 14.56 7.84 -8.02
C ASP A 210 15.05 7.13 -9.29
N PRO A 211 16.07 7.66 -9.99
CA PRO A 211 16.52 7.11 -11.27
C PRO A 211 17.14 5.72 -11.15
N ARG A 212 17.50 5.28 -9.92
CA ARG A 212 18.06 3.95 -9.64
C ARG A 212 17.03 2.84 -9.79
N LEU A 213 15.73 3.13 -9.75
CA LEU A 213 14.66 2.13 -9.78
C LEU A 213 14.37 1.63 -11.21
N THR A 214 15.36 0.98 -11.79
CA THR A 214 15.33 0.32 -13.11
C THR A 214 14.49 -0.96 -13.11
N GLU A 215 14.24 -1.55 -14.27
CA GLU A 215 13.28 -2.66 -14.48
C GLU A 215 13.57 -3.94 -13.67
N GLU A 216 14.80 -4.11 -13.18
CA GLU A 216 15.22 -5.22 -12.33
C GLU A 216 14.52 -5.23 -10.96
N PHE A 217 13.99 -4.08 -10.53
CA PHE A 217 13.26 -3.95 -9.27
C PHE A 217 11.77 -4.24 -9.45
N GLN A 218 11.31 -5.23 -8.69
CA GLN A 218 9.94 -5.71 -8.71
C GLN A 218 9.02 -4.87 -7.81
N LEU A 219 7.75 -4.77 -8.18
CA LEU A 219 6.71 -4.18 -7.36
C LEU A 219 6.07 -5.21 -6.41
N GLY A 220 5.47 -4.71 -5.33
CA GLY A 220 4.76 -5.56 -4.39
C GLY A 220 3.35 -5.91 -4.87
N GLY A 221 3.07 -7.18 -5.16
CA GLY A 221 1.73 -7.64 -5.54
C GLY A 221 1.60 -8.18 -6.95
N ASP A 222 2.66 -8.12 -7.76
CA ASP A 222 2.70 -8.78 -9.06
C ASP A 222 2.50 -10.30 -8.97
N PRO A 223 1.89 -10.92 -10.00
CA PRO A 223 1.31 -10.30 -11.21
C PRO A 223 -0.15 -9.83 -11.02
N TYR A 224 -0.62 -9.70 -9.77
CA TYR A 224 -2.03 -9.44 -9.46
C TYR A 224 -2.39 -7.95 -9.44
N SER A 225 -1.42 -7.05 -9.21
CA SER A 225 -1.67 -5.62 -8.99
C SER A 225 -0.57 -4.76 -9.64
N PRO A 226 -0.74 -4.34 -10.90
CA PRO A 226 0.34 -3.80 -11.72
C PRO A 226 0.88 -2.43 -11.28
N GLN A 227 0.10 -1.58 -10.59
CA GLN A 227 0.57 -0.28 -10.08
C GLN A 227 1.26 0.58 -11.16
N ASP A 228 0.56 0.76 -12.28
CA ASP A 228 1.06 1.31 -13.54
C ASP A 228 1.00 2.83 -13.65
N ALA A 229 0.66 3.53 -12.57
CA ALA A 229 0.49 4.98 -12.52
C ALA A 229 -0.65 5.52 -13.42
N SER A 230 -1.61 4.69 -13.83
CA SER A 230 -2.70 5.07 -14.74
C SER A 230 -3.46 6.31 -14.29
N GLY A 231 -3.87 6.36 -13.01
CA GLY A 231 -4.57 7.51 -12.44
C GLY A 231 -3.70 8.77 -12.40
N GLU A 232 -2.44 8.64 -11.97
CA GLU A 232 -1.48 9.75 -11.92
C GLU A 232 -1.21 10.33 -13.31
N LEU A 233 -0.95 9.47 -14.30
CA LEU A 233 -0.69 9.87 -15.69
C LEU A 233 -1.90 10.53 -16.32
N ALA A 234 -3.10 9.95 -16.19
CA ALA A 234 -4.31 10.52 -16.76
C ALA A 234 -4.69 11.85 -16.10
N ALA A 235 -4.48 11.99 -14.78
CA ALA A 235 -4.71 13.24 -14.08
C ALA A 235 -3.70 14.33 -14.49
N MET A 236 -2.42 13.99 -14.58
CA MET A 236 -1.38 14.93 -15.03
C MET A 236 -1.58 15.36 -16.49
N ALA A 237 -2.10 14.46 -17.35
CA ALA A 237 -2.43 14.79 -18.74
C ALA A 237 -3.50 15.88 -18.88
N ILE A 238 -4.33 16.07 -17.84
CA ILE A 238 -5.31 17.17 -17.74
C ILE A 238 -4.89 18.26 -16.75
N GLU A 239 -3.57 18.40 -16.55
CA GLU A 239 -2.88 19.43 -15.75
C GLU A 239 -3.07 19.35 -14.23
N ALA A 240 -3.46 18.19 -13.70
CA ALA A 240 -3.42 17.99 -12.25
C ALA A 240 -1.98 18.10 -11.73
N SER A 241 -1.80 18.81 -10.62
CA SER A 241 -0.51 18.92 -9.94
C SER A 241 -0.17 17.63 -9.19
N LEU A 242 1.11 17.26 -9.20
CA LEU A 242 1.64 16.13 -8.44
C LEU A 242 2.48 16.64 -7.26
N TRP A 243 2.12 16.25 -6.03
CA TRP A 243 2.78 16.69 -4.79
C TRP A 243 3.18 15.51 -3.90
N GLY A 244 3.89 15.79 -2.79
CA GLY A 244 4.30 14.76 -1.83
C GLY A 244 5.41 13.84 -2.32
N THR A 245 6.14 14.23 -3.37
CA THR A 245 7.12 13.40 -4.08
C THR A 245 8.34 13.02 -3.24
N ALA A 246 8.63 13.77 -2.15
CA ALA A 246 9.72 13.45 -1.22
C ALA A 246 9.59 12.03 -0.62
N ASN A 247 8.36 11.52 -0.44
CA ASN A 247 8.14 10.17 0.09
C ASN A 247 8.78 9.06 -0.76
N GLN A 248 8.99 9.31 -2.07
CA GLN A 248 9.57 8.35 -3.01
C GLN A 248 11.10 8.36 -2.99
N THR A 249 11.73 9.37 -2.40
CA THR A 249 13.20 9.48 -2.29
C THR A 249 13.68 9.32 -0.85
N GLN A 250 12.78 9.37 0.13
CA GLN A 250 13.12 9.08 1.51
C GLN A 250 13.36 7.58 1.72
N GLU A 251 14.48 7.26 2.34
CA GLU A 251 14.91 5.91 2.70
C GLU A 251 14.14 5.40 3.94
N LYS A 252 12.80 5.34 3.87
CA LYS A 252 11.92 4.94 4.98
C LYS A 252 10.63 4.27 4.53
N ASN A 253 9.81 3.84 5.50
CA ASN A 253 8.44 3.34 5.34
C ASN A 253 8.28 2.15 4.39
N GLY A 254 9.40 1.47 4.09
CA GLY A 254 9.44 0.28 3.27
C GLY A 254 9.08 0.52 1.80
N PHE A 255 9.43 1.70 1.27
CA PHE A 255 9.39 2.00 -0.17
C PHE A 255 10.18 0.96 -0.98
N PHE A 256 11.41 0.69 -0.56
CA PHE A 256 12.25 -0.38 -1.11
C PHE A 256 12.59 -1.39 0.00
N ARG A 257 12.58 -2.69 -0.33
CA ARG A 257 12.75 -3.76 0.67
C ARG A 257 13.56 -4.94 0.14
N LYS A 258 14.51 -5.38 0.96
CA LYS A 258 15.13 -6.70 0.94
C LYS A 258 14.07 -7.74 1.29
N ARG A 259 13.70 -8.53 0.30
CA ARG A 259 12.74 -9.64 0.44
C ARG A 259 13.47 -10.93 0.81
N ASN A 260 12.83 -11.71 1.66
CA ASN A 260 13.33 -13.01 2.12
C ASN A 260 12.71 -14.18 1.34
N LEU A 261 12.45 -13.99 0.05
CA LEU A 261 11.92 -15.03 -0.84
C LEU A 261 12.88 -15.18 -2.03
N ILE A 262 13.28 -16.41 -2.34
CA ILE A 262 14.17 -16.73 -3.45
C ILE A 262 13.58 -17.84 -4.32
N GLY A 263 14.02 -17.96 -5.57
CA GLY A 263 13.57 -19.04 -6.47
C GLY A 263 12.12 -18.90 -6.95
N SER A 264 11.59 -17.68 -6.98
CA SER A 264 10.30 -17.33 -7.61
C SER A 264 10.49 -16.12 -8.52
N GLN A 265 9.63 -15.99 -9.52
CA GLN A 265 9.61 -14.81 -10.38
C GLN A 265 9.12 -13.56 -9.63
N TYR A 266 8.21 -13.69 -8.66
CA TYR A 266 7.63 -12.57 -7.94
C TYR A 266 7.92 -12.68 -6.45
N LEU A 267 8.70 -11.74 -5.91
CA LEU A 267 9.38 -11.91 -4.62
C LEU A 267 8.67 -11.26 -3.41
N TYR A 268 7.55 -10.57 -3.65
CA TYR A 268 6.79 -9.93 -2.56
C TYR A 268 5.81 -10.90 -1.90
N VAL A 269 4.86 -11.44 -2.65
CA VAL A 269 3.90 -12.44 -2.16
C VAL A 269 4.45 -13.83 -2.42
N SER A 270 4.47 -14.70 -1.41
CA SER A 270 4.75 -16.13 -1.63
C SER A 270 3.47 -16.81 -2.11
N TRP A 271 3.18 -16.63 -3.40
CA TRP A 271 2.01 -17.22 -4.05
C TRP A 271 2.05 -18.75 -3.95
N LYS A 272 0.90 -19.37 -3.71
CA LYS A 272 0.78 -20.83 -3.54
C LYS A 272 0.06 -21.47 -4.72
N PRO A 273 0.25 -22.79 -4.97
CA PRO A 273 -0.41 -23.50 -6.07
C PRO A 273 -1.93 -23.36 -6.11
N GLU A 274 -2.56 -23.12 -4.97
CA GLU A 274 -4.01 -22.95 -4.82
C GLU A 274 -4.49 -21.56 -5.30
N SER A 275 -3.57 -20.63 -5.56
CA SER A 275 -3.89 -19.32 -6.12
C SER A 275 -4.37 -19.43 -7.57
N PRO A 276 -5.44 -18.73 -7.98
CA PRO A 276 -5.92 -18.76 -9.37
C PRO A 276 -4.91 -18.22 -10.37
N ILE A 277 -3.97 -17.39 -9.93
CA ILE A 277 -2.92 -16.81 -10.78
C ILE A 277 -1.60 -17.60 -10.71
N PHE A 278 -1.55 -18.72 -9.99
CA PHE A 278 -0.31 -19.51 -9.88
C PHE A 278 0.27 -19.93 -11.23
N PRO A 279 -0.51 -20.24 -12.28
CA PRO A 279 0.04 -20.50 -13.62
C PRO A 279 0.93 -19.36 -14.17
N LEU A 280 0.66 -18.11 -13.79
CA LEU A 280 1.51 -16.95 -14.14
C LEU A 280 2.78 -16.87 -13.27
N VAL A 281 2.66 -17.25 -11.99
CA VAL A 281 3.75 -17.19 -10.99
C VAL A 281 4.76 -18.32 -11.18
N ARG A 282 4.29 -19.53 -11.53
CA ARG A 282 5.04 -20.76 -11.80
C ARG A 282 5.70 -21.42 -10.58
N ALA A 283 6.21 -20.63 -9.64
CA ALA A 283 6.92 -21.14 -8.47
C ALA A 283 6.64 -20.32 -7.21
N THR A 284 6.39 -20.99 -6.08
CA THR A 284 6.18 -20.36 -4.76
C THR A 284 7.45 -19.74 -4.18
N GLY A 285 8.63 -20.26 -4.55
CA GLY A 285 9.91 -19.90 -3.96
C GLY A 285 10.14 -20.47 -2.55
N ILE A 286 11.32 -20.18 -2.00
CA ILE A 286 11.78 -20.61 -0.68
C ILE A 286 11.98 -19.39 0.20
N ARG A 287 11.40 -19.42 1.41
CA ARG A 287 11.55 -18.32 2.37
C ARG A 287 12.85 -18.47 3.14
N VAL A 288 13.67 -17.43 3.12
CA VAL A 288 14.83 -17.31 4.02
C VAL A 288 14.31 -16.92 5.40
N GLY A 289 14.37 -17.86 6.34
CA GLY A 289 13.91 -17.65 7.72
C GLY A 289 14.94 -16.93 8.59
N ASP A 290 16.23 -17.16 8.30
CA ASP A 290 17.35 -16.60 9.05
C ASP A 290 18.46 -16.22 8.07
N TRP A 291 18.89 -14.96 8.15
CA TRP A 291 19.91 -14.38 7.27
C TRP A 291 21.33 -14.84 7.64
N HIS A 292 21.53 -15.50 8.78
CA HIS A 292 22.79 -16.20 9.07
C HIS A 292 23.02 -17.43 8.17
N ASN A 293 21.96 -17.95 7.53
CA ASN A 293 22.04 -19.12 6.66
C ASN A 293 22.40 -18.78 5.21
N MET A 294 22.70 -17.51 4.89
CA MET A 294 23.02 -17.09 3.54
C MET A 294 24.12 -16.03 3.53
N ILE A 295 24.93 -16.05 2.48
CA ILE A 295 25.78 -14.91 2.11
C ILE A 295 25.27 -14.30 0.82
N CYS A 296 25.29 -12.97 0.74
CA CYS A 296 24.95 -12.24 -0.47
C CYS A 296 26.23 -11.73 -1.11
N VAL A 297 26.40 -12.04 -2.39
CA VAL A 297 27.57 -11.62 -3.17
C VAL A 297 27.13 -10.77 -4.35
N ASN A 298 27.97 -9.81 -4.74
CA ASN A 298 27.79 -9.04 -5.96
C ASN A 298 28.15 -9.88 -7.20
N GLN A 299 28.04 -9.28 -8.38
CA GLN A 299 28.29 -9.97 -9.67
C GLN A 299 29.71 -10.57 -9.79
N VAL A 300 30.70 -10.05 -9.03
CA VAL A 300 32.07 -10.57 -9.03
C VAL A 300 32.34 -11.55 -7.87
N GLY A 301 31.30 -12.02 -7.19
CA GLY A 301 31.40 -13.03 -6.12
C GLY A 301 31.97 -12.49 -4.80
N LYS A 302 31.91 -11.18 -4.56
CA LYS A 302 32.35 -10.56 -3.30
C LYS A 302 31.16 -10.19 -2.42
N ARG A 303 31.28 -10.46 -1.12
CA ARG A 303 30.34 -9.92 -0.13
C ARG A 303 30.42 -8.40 -0.14
N PHE A 304 29.27 -7.74 -0.02
CA PHE A 304 29.16 -6.29 -0.16
C PHE A 304 28.45 -5.61 1.01
N TYR A 305 27.87 -6.38 1.94
CA TYR A 305 27.19 -5.86 3.12
C TYR A 305 27.04 -6.94 4.22
N ASP A 306 26.55 -6.55 5.39
CA ASP A 306 26.14 -7.46 6.47
C ASP A 306 24.70 -7.96 6.26
N GLU A 307 24.56 -9.24 5.93
CA GLU A 307 23.28 -9.88 5.63
C GLU A 307 22.28 -9.87 6.79
N THR A 308 22.74 -9.65 8.02
CA THR A 308 21.88 -9.61 9.22
C THR A 308 21.18 -8.26 9.42
N VAL A 309 21.65 -7.21 8.72
CA VAL A 309 21.04 -5.88 8.79
C VAL A 309 19.69 -5.88 8.06
N GLY A 310 18.72 -5.20 8.69
CA GLY A 310 17.34 -5.10 8.22
C GLY A 310 17.14 -4.18 7.02
N ASN A 311 15.87 -3.95 6.69
CA ASN A 311 15.46 -2.96 5.70
C ASN A 311 15.68 -1.53 6.22
N TRP A 312 15.51 -0.55 5.33
CA TRP A 312 15.27 0.84 5.74
C TRP A 312 14.23 0.93 6.86
N PRO A 313 14.35 1.95 7.74
CA PRO A 313 13.47 2.08 8.90
C PRO A 313 11.99 2.03 8.51
N GLY A 314 11.22 1.30 9.30
CA GLY A 314 9.82 0.98 9.00
C GLY A 314 8.85 2.14 9.25
N GLY A 315 9.31 3.26 9.80
CA GLY A 315 8.48 4.37 10.24
C GLY A 315 8.25 4.36 11.75
N SER A 316 8.02 5.55 12.29
CA SER A 316 7.92 5.81 13.71
C SER A 316 6.53 5.42 14.19
N LYS A 317 6.47 4.73 15.33
CA LYS A 317 5.22 4.20 15.89
C LYS A 317 5.24 4.29 17.40
N HIS A 318 4.12 4.02 18.05
CA HIS A 318 4.05 4.06 19.51
C HIS A 318 5.18 3.28 20.20
N GLY A 319 5.84 3.92 21.17
CA GLY A 319 7.02 3.41 21.86
C GLY A 319 8.36 3.64 21.14
N PHE A 320 8.39 4.32 19.99
CA PHE A 320 9.64 4.59 19.26
C PHE A 320 10.59 5.56 19.99
N LEU A 321 10.05 6.51 20.77
CA LEU A 321 10.82 7.45 21.59
C LEU A 321 10.28 7.44 23.03
N ASP A 322 11.17 7.34 24.01
CA ASP A 322 10.84 7.42 25.42
C ASP A 322 11.95 8.19 26.20
N PRO A 323 11.66 9.36 26.80
CA PRO A 323 10.40 10.09 26.69
C PRO A 323 10.23 10.70 25.29
N TYR A 324 8.98 10.73 24.80
CA TYR A 324 8.56 11.56 23.68
C TYR A 324 7.88 12.83 24.18
N ILE A 325 8.23 13.98 23.62
CA ILE A 325 7.58 15.27 23.88
C ILE A 325 7.32 15.94 22.53
N HIS A 326 6.06 16.17 22.18
CA HIS A 326 5.70 16.75 20.88
C HIS A 326 6.48 18.03 20.55
N GLY A 327 7.10 18.07 19.37
CA GLY A 327 7.83 19.24 18.88
C GLY A 327 9.12 19.59 19.63
N ASP A 328 9.59 18.75 20.56
CA ASP A 328 10.83 19.00 21.30
C ASP A 328 12.05 18.78 20.41
N TRP A 329 12.86 19.82 20.22
CA TRP A 329 14.11 19.76 19.45
C TRP A 329 15.13 18.74 19.98
N ARG A 330 14.94 18.25 21.21
CA ARG A 330 15.75 17.18 21.81
C ARG A 330 15.33 15.77 21.38
N ASN A 331 14.11 15.55 20.87
CA ASN A 331 13.68 14.25 20.33
C ASN A 331 14.69 13.65 19.33
N PRO A 332 15.16 14.38 18.28
CA PRO A 332 16.11 13.81 17.34
C PRO A 332 17.49 13.53 17.97
N ARG A 333 17.82 14.18 19.10
CA ARG A 333 19.08 13.92 19.82
C ARG A 333 19.05 12.66 20.67
N ARG A 334 17.87 12.07 20.89
CA ARG A 334 17.70 10.79 21.62
C ARG A 334 17.83 9.57 20.72
N ILE A 335 17.93 9.77 19.40
CA ILE A 335 18.03 8.69 18.44
C ILE A 335 19.49 8.33 18.21
N THR A 336 19.81 7.05 18.38
CA THR A 336 21.10 6.51 17.96
C THR A 336 21.09 6.34 16.45
N TYR A 337 21.95 7.09 15.76
CA TYR A 337 22.12 6.95 14.32
C TYR A 337 22.61 5.54 13.98
N ASN A 338 21.80 4.81 13.22
CA ASN A 338 22.05 3.43 12.82
C ASN A 338 21.36 3.16 11.47
N PRO A 339 21.96 3.64 10.36
CA PRO A 339 21.35 3.56 9.04
C PRO A 339 21.55 2.15 8.43
N PRO A 340 20.47 1.44 8.06
CA PRO A 340 20.57 0.12 7.44
C PRO A 340 20.85 0.24 5.92
N ASN A 341 22.12 0.46 5.57
CA ASN A 341 22.56 0.78 4.20
C ASN A 341 22.68 -0.43 3.26
N CYS A 342 22.10 -1.58 3.61
CA CYS A 342 22.12 -2.78 2.77
C CYS A 342 21.51 -2.51 1.40
N LEU A 343 20.39 -1.78 1.38
CA LEU A 343 19.67 -1.46 0.16
C LEU A 343 20.45 -0.46 -0.69
N ASP A 344 21.06 0.55 -0.08
CA ASP A 344 21.90 1.52 -0.78
C ASP A 344 23.12 0.85 -1.42
N ALA A 345 23.75 -0.09 -0.72
CA ALA A 345 24.83 -0.90 -1.27
C ALA A 345 24.37 -1.85 -2.40
N ALA A 346 23.11 -2.28 -2.39
CA ALA A 346 22.53 -3.10 -3.45
C ALA A 346 22.06 -2.28 -4.68
N LEU A 347 21.80 -0.99 -4.49
CA LEU A 347 21.40 -0.03 -5.52
C LEU A 347 22.60 0.68 -6.18
N ALA A 348 23.80 0.54 -5.62
CA ALA A 348 25.06 1.11 -6.12
C ALA A 348 25.70 0.20 -7.18
#